data_AF-A0A851HQE7-F1
#
_entry.id   AF-A0A851HQE7-F1
#
_cell.length_a   1.000
_cell.length_b   1.000
_cell.length_c   1.000
_cell.angle_alpha   90.00
_cell.angle_beta   90.00
_cell.angle_gamma   90.00
#
_symmetry.space_group_name_H-M   'P 1'
#
loop_
_entity.id
_entity.type
_entity.pdbx_description
1 polymer ?
#
loop_
_entity_poly.entity_id
_entity_poly.type
_entity_poly.pdbx_seq_one_letter_code
_entity_poly.pdbx_strand_id
1 'polypeptide(L)'
;MDLPLEASPSEPQWSPRPPGNRILITGAAGTVASLVTQQLAESYQLVGIDKSPIIDRAFHETYQSDLDDTELVDRLVEEADFVLHLATGVPDGKHGLYAIEIDATNRILASARAHGTRRVILASSNHAAGWPERELIAGTGDVHVKPSDPPRPDGLYGATKAYMEAIGRFASDASGLPVSVLRIGTMRNNMTLPELIDSDELPQLGFGEFREQRLKRTWLTGDDLIDIIFDEFAAREPYRLRYATSSPDQDEWDHTVYTG
;
A
#
# COMPACT_ATOMS: atom_id res chain seq x y z
N MET A 1 7.38 16.54 -6.26
CA MET A 1 8.52 15.84 -6.87
C MET A 1 8.64 16.37 -8.28
N ASP A 2 9.36 17.48 -8.46
CA ASP A 2 9.52 18.07 -9.79
C ASP A 2 10.78 17.46 -10.40
N LEU A 3 10.61 16.38 -11.15
CA LEU A 3 11.67 15.82 -11.97
C LEU A 3 11.68 16.54 -13.33
N PRO A 4 12.86 16.87 -13.87
CA PRO A 4 12.94 17.40 -15.22
C PRO A 4 12.31 16.41 -16.21
N LEU A 5 11.55 16.92 -17.18
CA LEU A 5 10.87 16.17 -18.25
C LEU A 5 11.83 15.47 -19.24
N GLU A 6 13.12 15.41 -18.93
CA GLU A 6 14.08 14.71 -19.78
C GLU A 6 13.83 13.21 -19.68
N ALA A 7 13.84 12.53 -20.83
CA ALA A 7 13.63 11.09 -20.91
C ALA A 7 14.58 10.37 -19.95
N SER A 8 14.05 9.37 -19.25
CA SER A 8 14.82 8.63 -18.25
C SER A 8 16.17 8.18 -18.84
N PRO A 9 17.29 8.48 -18.18
CA PRO A 9 18.60 8.05 -18.64
C PRO A 9 18.60 6.53 -18.83
N SER A 10 19.38 6.05 -19.81
CA SER A 10 19.48 4.60 -20.12
C SER A 10 19.98 3.76 -18.93
N GLU A 11 20.54 4.41 -17.92
CA GLU A 11 20.93 3.81 -16.65
C GLU A 11 20.23 4.55 -15.49
N PRO A 12 19.81 3.84 -14.43
CA PRO A 12 19.18 4.44 -13.26
C PRO A 12 20.04 5.57 -12.68
N GLN A 13 19.46 6.77 -12.49
CA GLN A 13 20.09 7.85 -11.71
C GLN A 13 19.86 7.63 -10.20
N TRP A 14 20.08 6.41 -9.75
CA TRP A 14 19.85 5.98 -8.38
C TRP A 14 20.87 4.89 -8.01
N SER A 15 21.45 5.02 -6.83
CA SER A 15 22.39 4.05 -6.27
C SER A 15 21.69 3.25 -5.18
N PRO A 16 21.32 1.98 -5.43
CA PRO A 16 20.73 1.13 -4.40
C PRO A 16 21.62 1.01 -3.18
N ARG A 17 21.02 1.09 -2.01
CA ARG A 17 21.66 0.72 -0.75
C ARG A 17 22.06 -0.76 -0.78
N PRO A 18 23.22 -1.13 -0.20
CA PRO A 18 23.58 -2.53 0.02
C PRO A 18 22.51 -3.28 0.83
N PRO A 19 22.49 -4.63 0.81
CA PRO A 19 21.53 -5.38 1.59
C PRO A 19 21.69 -5.15 3.10
N GLY A 20 20.67 -4.56 3.73
CA GLY A 20 20.45 -4.56 5.18
C GLY A 20 19.09 -5.19 5.55
N ASN A 21 18.68 -5.00 6.81
CA ASN A 21 17.48 -5.59 7.39
C ASN A 21 16.53 -4.57 8.06
N ARG A 22 16.61 -3.27 7.75
CA ARG A 22 15.77 -2.25 8.39
C ARG A 22 14.56 -1.87 7.52
N ILE A 23 13.36 -1.94 8.10
CA ILE A 23 12.11 -1.55 7.43
C ILE A 23 11.50 -0.37 8.17
N LEU A 24 11.26 0.73 7.44
CA LEU A 24 10.39 1.81 7.92
C LEU A 24 8.92 1.46 7.61
N ILE A 25 8.08 1.42 8.63
CA ILE A 25 6.63 1.24 8.51
C ILE A 25 5.93 2.54 8.94
N THR A 26 5.28 3.23 8.00
CA THR A 26 4.41 4.36 8.33
C THR A 26 3.00 3.86 8.59
N GLY A 27 2.22 4.51 9.45
CA GLY A 27 0.90 3.97 9.83
C GLY A 27 1.06 2.76 10.75
N ALA A 28 2.13 2.76 11.55
CA ALA A 28 2.58 1.63 12.35
C ALA A 28 1.61 1.23 13.48
N ALA A 29 0.67 2.10 13.86
CA ALA A 29 -0.37 1.76 14.82
C ALA A 29 -1.62 1.15 14.15
N GLY A 30 -1.65 1.07 12.81
CA GLY A 30 -2.81 0.63 12.04
C GLY A 30 -3.02 -0.89 11.97
N THR A 31 -4.21 -1.28 11.53
CA THR A 31 -4.61 -2.70 11.39
C THR A 31 -3.66 -3.50 10.51
N VAL A 32 -3.26 -2.95 9.35
CA VAL A 32 -2.37 -3.66 8.42
C VAL A 32 -1.00 -3.90 9.05
N ALA A 33 -0.44 -2.90 9.73
CA ALA A 33 0.83 -3.06 10.44
C ALA A 33 0.74 -4.18 11.49
N SER A 34 -0.31 -4.18 12.32
CA SER A 34 -0.49 -5.19 13.37
C SER A 34 -0.60 -6.64 12.87
N LEU A 35 -0.92 -6.82 11.59
CA LEU A 35 -1.05 -8.13 10.95
C LEU A 35 0.27 -8.67 10.40
N VAL A 36 1.29 -7.83 10.23
CA VAL A 36 2.54 -8.20 9.53
C VAL A 36 3.78 -8.05 10.41
N THR A 37 3.72 -7.24 11.45
CA THR A 37 4.89 -6.88 12.27
C THR A 37 5.53 -8.08 12.98
N GLN A 38 4.75 -9.02 13.51
CA GLN A 38 5.30 -10.18 14.23
C GLN A 38 6.21 -11.02 13.33
N GLN A 39 5.74 -11.40 12.14
CA GLN A 39 6.52 -12.20 11.19
C GLN A 39 7.67 -11.40 10.56
N LEU A 40 7.46 -10.11 10.24
CA LEU A 40 8.54 -9.27 9.71
C LEU A 40 9.68 -9.11 10.73
N ALA A 41 9.37 -9.00 12.02
CA ALA A 41 10.36 -8.83 13.09
C ALA A 41 11.27 -10.06 13.29
N GLU A 42 10.93 -11.22 12.75
CA GLU A 42 11.80 -12.41 12.79
C GLU A 42 13.07 -12.24 11.94
N SER A 43 13.00 -11.42 10.89
CA SER A 43 14.10 -11.22 9.93
C SER A 43 14.56 -9.77 9.79
N TYR A 44 13.75 -8.80 10.22
CA TYR A 44 13.98 -7.37 10.00
C TYR A 44 13.87 -6.55 11.28
N GLN A 45 14.66 -5.48 11.37
CA GLN A 45 14.51 -4.43 12.37
C GLN A 45 13.43 -3.45 11.93
N LEU A 46 12.30 -3.47 12.63
CA LEU A 46 11.15 -2.64 12.27
C LEU A 46 11.24 -1.28 12.96
N VAL A 47 11.14 -0.21 12.18
CA VAL A 47 11.01 1.16 12.67
C VAL A 47 9.60 1.65 12.35
N GLY A 48 8.83 1.99 13.38
CA GLY A 48 7.45 2.42 13.23
C GLY A 48 7.29 3.93 13.39
N ILE A 49 6.50 4.56 12.52
CA ILE A 49 6.03 5.94 12.71
C ILE A 49 4.51 6.02 12.55
N ASP A 50 3.85 6.68 13.49
CA ASP A 50 2.41 6.94 13.47
C ASP A 50 2.10 8.16 14.35
N LYS A 51 1.05 8.92 14.04
CA LYS A 51 0.59 10.01 14.91
C LYS A 51 -0.04 9.47 16.21
N SER A 52 -0.53 8.24 16.16
CA SER A 52 -1.12 7.50 17.28
C SER A 52 -0.05 6.71 18.04
N PRO A 53 -0.26 6.40 19.33
CA PRO A 53 0.66 5.55 20.08
C PRO A 53 0.82 4.16 19.44
N ILE A 54 2.06 3.74 19.22
CA ILE A 54 2.38 2.39 18.72
C ILE A 54 2.59 1.48 19.93
N ILE A 55 1.68 0.52 20.12
CA ILE A 55 1.68 -0.40 21.29
C ILE A 55 2.40 -1.72 20.97
N ASP A 56 2.56 -2.03 19.69
CA ASP A 56 3.18 -3.27 19.23
C ASP A 56 4.67 -3.33 19.59
N ARG A 57 5.05 -4.40 20.29
CA ARG A 57 6.41 -4.62 20.79
C ARG A 57 7.33 -5.30 19.77
N ALA A 58 6.81 -5.70 18.61
CA ALA A 58 7.62 -6.20 17.50
C ALA A 58 8.51 -5.11 16.89
N PHE A 59 8.17 -3.82 17.09
CA PHE A 59 9.00 -2.72 16.65
C PHE A 59 10.30 -2.61 17.44
N HIS A 60 11.41 -2.48 16.72
CA HIS A 60 12.71 -2.17 17.31
C HIS A 60 12.74 -0.72 17.83
N GLU A 61 12.19 0.20 17.03
CA GLU A 61 12.09 1.64 17.34
C GLU A 61 10.72 2.17 16.93
N THR A 62 10.18 3.12 17.68
CA THR A 62 8.88 3.74 17.41
C THR A 62 8.94 5.25 17.57
N TYR A 63 8.21 5.96 16.70
CA TYR A 63 8.10 7.40 16.70
C TYR A 63 6.63 7.78 16.67
N GLN A 64 6.16 8.48 17.70
CA GLN A 64 4.83 9.07 17.70
C GLN A 64 4.90 10.47 17.07
N SER A 65 4.70 10.56 15.76
CA SER A 65 4.77 11.82 15.00
C SER A 65 3.91 11.77 13.73
N ASP A 66 3.56 12.93 13.21
CA ASP A 66 2.91 13.06 11.90
C ASP A 66 3.95 12.96 10.77
N LEU A 67 3.51 12.65 9.55
CA LEU A 67 4.36 12.55 8.36
C LEU A 67 4.64 13.91 7.69
N ASP A 68 4.19 15.01 8.29
CA ASP A 68 4.57 16.37 7.90
C ASP A 68 5.91 16.84 8.52
N ASP A 69 6.39 16.14 9.57
CA ASP A 69 7.75 16.28 10.11
C ASP A 69 8.78 15.77 9.10
N THR A 70 9.11 16.66 8.17
CA THR A 70 9.91 16.33 6.99
C THR A 70 11.35 15.93 7.37
N GLU A 71 11.90 16.53 8.43
CA GLU A 71 13.25 16.20 8.92
C GLU A 71 13.30 14.82 9.57
N LEU A 72 12.28 14.46 10.36
CA LEU A 72 12.18 13.12 10.92
C LEU A 72 11.95 12.08 9.83
N VAL A 73 10.95 12.31 8.95
CA VAL A 73 10.62 11.37 7.87
C VAL A 73 11.84 11.12 6.98
N ASP A 74 12.57 12.17 6.60
CA ASP A 74 13.75 12.01 5.75
C ASP A 74 14.84 11.17 6.42
N ARG A 75 15.11 11.42 7.71
CA ARG A 75 16.08 10.63 8.50
C ARG A 75 15.67 9.17 8.64
N LEU A 76 14.38 8.90 8.89
CA LEU A 76 13.88 7.54 9.02
C LEU A 76 13.98 6.77 7.69
N VAL A 77 13.74 7.45 6.57
CA VAL A 77 13.91 6.85 5.23
C VAL A 77 15.41 6.67 4.90
N GLU A 78 16.26 7.63 5.29
CA GLU A 78 17.72 7.52 5.17
C GLU A 78 18.27 6.29 5.90
N GLU A 79 17.66 5.91 7.01
CA GLU A 79 18.11 4.76 7.80
C GLU A 79 17.52 3.42 7.31
N ALA A 80 16.49 3.44 6.47
CA ALA A 80 15.73 2.27 6.07
C ALA A 80 16.25 1.63 4.76
N ASP A 81 16.29 0.30 4.74
CA ASP A 81 16.52 -0.49 3.52
C ASP A 81 15.25 -0.57 2.68
N PHE A 82 14.10 -0.72 3.35
CA PHE A 82 12.79 -0.81 2.74
C PHE A 82 11.82 0.15 3.42
N VAL A 83 10.86 0.65 2.66
CA VAL A 83 9.74 1.43 3.20
C VAL A 83 8.44 0.69 2.91
N LEU A 84 7.65 0.45 3.96
CA LEU A 84 6.28 -0.05 3.88
C LEU A 84 5.34 1.11 4.27
N HIS A 85 4.82 1.82 3.26
CA HIS A 85 3.99 3.00 3.44
C HIS A 85 2.51 2.61 3.63
N LEU A 86 2.11 2.32 4.89
CA LEU A 86 0.74 1.91 5.25
C LEU A 86 -0.14 3.05 5.77
N ALA A 87 0.41 4.24 5.96
CA ALA A 87 -0.32 5.36 6.54
C ALA A 87 -1.54 5.73 5.67
N THR A 88 -2.62 6.15 6.31
CA THR A 88 -3.81 6.63 5.63
C THR A 88 -4.42 7.82 6.36
N GLY A 89 -4.89 8.79 5.59
CA GLY A 89 -5.56 9.98 6.10
C GLY A 89 -7.07 9.81 6.31
N VAL A 90 -7.62 8.61 6.07
CA VAL A 90 -9.06 8.31 6.18
C VAL A 90 -9.69 8.81 7.49
N PRO A 91 -9.10 8.62 8.69
CA PRO A 91 -9.69 9.08 9.94
C PRO A 91 -9.89 10.60 10.03
N ASP A 92 -9.09 11.40 9.31
CA ASP A 92 -9.19 12.87 9.30
C ASP A 92 -9.94 13.40 8.07
N GLY A 93 -10.59 12.51 7.33
CA GLY A 93 -11.39 12.83 6.15
C GLY A 93 -10.58 13.45 5.02
N LYS A 94 -11.20 14.37 4.25
CA LYS A 94 -10.61 14.93 3.03
C LYS A 94 -9.23 15.56 3.23
N HIS A 95 -9.02 16.30 4.32
CA HIS A 95 -7.74 16.96 4.57
C HIS A 95 -6.65 15.95 4.93
N GLY A 96 -6.97 14.93 5.73
CA GLY A 96 -6.07 13.81 5.97
C GLY A 96 -5.70 13.11 4.67
N LEU A 97 -6.70 12.84 3.81
CA LEU A 97 -6.46 12.18 2.52
C LEU A 97 -5.48 12.93 1.61
N TYR A 98 -5.46 14.26 1.67
CA TYR A 98 -4.48 15.04 0.93
C TYR A 98 -3.12 15.05 1.64
N ALA A 99 -3.11 15.21 2.96
CA ALA A 99 -1.87 15.23 3.73
C ALA A 99 -1.09 13.91 3.62
N ILE A 100 -1.77 12.76 3.65
CA ILE A 100 -1.13 11.45 3.72
C ILE A 100 -0.97 10.82 2.32
N GLU A 101 -2.07 10.56 1.61
CA GLU A 101 -2.02 9.85 0.33
C GLU A 101 -1.40 10.68 -0.81
N ILE A 102 -1.33 12.01 -0.67
CA ILE A 102 -0.67 12.89 -1.66
C ILE A 102 0.65 13.40 -1.10
N ASP A 103 0.62 14.22 -0.06
CA ASP A 103 1.82 14.96 0.35
C ASP A 103 2.86 14.04 1.03
N ALA A 104 2.45 13.18 1.97
CA ALA A 104 3.38 12.27 2.63
C ALA A 104 3.94 11.22 1.64
N THR A 105 3.11 10.71 0.73
CA THR A 105 3.58 9.83 -0.37
C THR A 105 4.66 10.52 -1.22
N ASN A 106 4.45 11.79 -1.58
CA ASN A 106 5.46 12.56 -2.32
C ASN A 106 6.78 12.67 -1.55
N ARG A 107 6.72 12.93 -0.24
CA ARG A 107 7.91 13.04 0.64
C ARG A 107 8.65 11.71 0.74
N ILE A 108 7.93 10.62 1.02
CA ILE A 108 8.50 9.27 1.12
C ILE A 108 9.21 8.88 -0.17
N LEU A 109 8.57 9.06 -1.34
CA LEU A 109 9.19 8.70 -2.61
C LEU A 109 10.39 9.59 -2.95
N ALA A 110 10.33 10.88 -2.64
CA ALA A 110 11.46 11.80 -2.86
C ALA A 110 12.66 11.45 -1.98
N SER A 111 12.42 11.18 -0.69
CA SER A 111 13.46 10.77 0.26
C SER A 111 14.03 9.39 -0.08
N ALA A 112 13.18 8.42 -0.44
CA ALA A 112 13.61 7.08 -0.82
C ALA A 112 14.53 7.08 -2.04
N ARG A 113 14.22 7.94 -3.02
CA ARG A 113 15.08 8.19 -4.17
C ARG A 113 16.42 8.82 -3.75
N ALA A 114 16.40 9.81 -2.86
CA ALA A 114 17.60 10.50 -2.41
C ALA A 114 18.57 9.57 -1.65
N HIS A 115 18.04 8.64 -0.86
CA HIS A 115 18.81 7.83 0.09
C HIS A 115 19.08 6.39 -0.33
N GLY A 116 18.70 6.01 -1.56
CA GLY A 116 19.03 4.69 -2.08
C GLY A 116 18.12 3.56 -1.58
N THR A 117 16.90 3.84 -1.10
CA THR A 117 16.00 2.82 -0.53
C THR A 117 15.75 1.69 -1.53
N ARG A 118 15.95 0.43 -1.10
CA ARG A 118 15.95 -0.74 -1.98
C ARG A 118 14.59 -1.02 -2.60
N ARG A 119 13.51 -0.75 -1.88
CA ARG A 119 12.14 -0.76 -2.41
C ARG A 119 11.17 0.00 -1.51
N VAL A 120 10.23 0.72 -2.12
CA VAL A 120 9.08 1.32 -1.45
C VAL A 120 7.83 0.51 -1.81
N ILE A 121 7.17 -0.08 -0.81
CA ILE A 121 5.87 -0.70 -0.96
C ILE A 121 4.80 0.33 -0.56
N LEU A 122 3.95 0.70 -1.52
CA LEU A 122 2.83 1.61 -1.34
C LEU A 122 1.55 0.80 -1.11
N ALA A 123 0.91 0.99 0.05
CA ALA A 123 -0.40 0.43 0.32
C ALA A 123 -1.48 1.21 -0.43
N SER A 124 -1.70 0.84 -1.70
CA SER A 124 -2.88 1.23 -2.45
C SER A 124 -4.12 0.47 -1.94
N SER A 125 -5.22 0.56 -2.66
CA SER A 125 -6.47 -0.10 -2.31
C SER A 125 -7.20 -0.56 -3.55
N ASN A 126 -7.99 -1.62 -3.40
CA ASN A 126 -8.98 -2.00 -4.41
C ASN A 126 -9.90 -0.85 -4.82
N HIS A 127 -10.16 0.11 -3.93
CA HIS A 127 -10.94 1.31 -4.21
C HIS A 127 -10.36 2.20 -5.33
N ALA A 128 -9.07 2.09 -5.65
CA ALA A 128 -8.48 2.77 -6.83
C ALA A 128 -9.08 2.26 -8.16
N ALA A 129 -9.61 1.04 -8.14
CA ALA A 129 -10.30 0.38 -9.24
C ALA A 129 -11.67 -0.17 -8.79
N GLY A 130 -12.37 0.53 -7.89
CA GLY A 130 -13.61 0.06 -7.28
C GLY A 130 -14.89 0.30 -8.10
N TRP A 131 -14.87 1.18 -9.11
CA TRP A 131 -16.09 1.50 -9.87
C TRP A 131 -16.69 0.30 -10.63
N PRO A 132 -15.89 -0.58 -11.27
CA PRO A 132 -16.41 -1.81 -11.89
C PRO A 132 -17.26 -2.67 -10.93
N GLU A 133 -16.90 -2.73 -9.64
CA GLU A 133 -17.70 -3.43 -8.63
C GLU A 133 -19.11 -2.84 -8.52
N ARG A 134 -19.25 -1.51 -8.60
CA ARG A 134 -20.56 -0.84 -8.58
C ARG A 134 -21.38 -1.14 -9.83
N GLU A 135 -20.72 -1.26 -10.98
CA GLU A 135 -21.40 -1.56 -12.25
C GLU A 135 -21.95 -2.99 -12.27
N LEU A 136 -21.20 -3.96 -11.71
CA LEU A 136 -21.67 -5.33 -11.54
C LEU A 136 -22.90 -5.38 -10.64
N ILE A 137 -22.87 -4.68 -9.51
CA ILE A 137 -24.00 -4.65 -8.57
C ILE A 137 -25.23 -4.00 -9.18
N ALA A 138 -25.04 -3.00 -10.04
CA ALA A 138 -26.11 -2.39 -10.80
C ALA A 138 -26.61 -3.27 -11.98
N GLY A 139 -25.97 -4.41 -12.26
CA GLY A 139 -26.27 -5.24 -13.43
C GLY A 139 -25.92 -4.59 -14.77
N THR A 140 -25.00 -3.63 -14.75
CA THR A 140 -24.61 -2.80 -15.91
C THR A 140 -23.22 -3.12 -16.47
N GLY A 141 -22.48 -4.01 -15.80
CA GLY A 141 -21.14 -4.43 -16.18
C GLY A 141 -20.78 -5.79 -15.60
N ASP A 142 -19.56 -6.21 -15.87
CA ASP A 142 -18.95 -7.43 -15.33
C ASP A 142 -17.71 -7.03 -14.51
N VAL A 143 -17.33 -7.83 -13.50
CA VAL A 143 -16.11 -7.60 -12.72
C VAL A 143 -15.07 -8.59 -13.22
N HIS A 144 -14.34 -8.18 -14.24
CA HIS A 144 -13.00 -8.69 -14.47
C HIS A 144 -12.06 -7.50 -14.54
N VAL A 145 -11.32 -7.26 -13.45
CA VAL A 145 -10.40 -6.12 -13.32
C VAL A 145 -8.95 -6.59 -13.32
N LYS A 146 -8.14 -5.91 -14.12
CA LYS A 146 -6.71 -6.17 -14.23
C LYS A 146 -5.89 -5.05 -13.59
N PRO A 147 -4.72 -5.38 -13.04
CA PRO A 147 -3.73 -4.38 -12.62
C PRO A 147 -3.42 -3.33 -13.70
N SER A 148 -3.41 -3.74 -14.97
CA SER A 148 -3.12 -2.88 -16.13
C SER A 148 -4.32 -2.05 -16.62
N ASP A 149 -5.53 -2.28 -16.09
CA ASP A 149 -6.69 -1.50 -16.47
C ASP A 149 -6.57 -0.04 -15.97
N PRO A 150 -7.11 0.94 -16.72
CA PRO A 150 -7.16 2.32 -16.25
C PRO A 150 -7.83 2.42 -14.86
N PRO A 151 -7.31 3.27 -13.95
CA PRO A 151 -7.91 3.43 -12.64
C PRO A 151 -9.33 4.00 -12.77
N ARG A 152 -10.29 3.33 -12.12
CA ARG A 152 -11.69 3.73 -12.05
C ARG A 152 -12.10 3.78 -10.58
N PRO A 153 -11.74 4.84 -9.85
CA PRO A 153 -11.95 4.91 -8.41
C PRO A 153 -13.43 5.07 -8.05
N ASP A 154 -13.82 4.56 -6.88
CA ASP A 154 -15.20 4.56 -6.40
C ASP A 154 -15.52 5.61 -5.33
N GLY A 155 -14.60 6.56 -5.15
CA GLY A 155 -14.72 7.66 -4.21
C GLY A 155 -13.43 8.45 -4.08
N LEU A 156 -13.43 9.47 -3.21
CA LEU A 156 -12.27 10.34 -3.00
C LEU A 156 -11.04 9.55 -2.48
N TYR A 157 -11.25 8.62 -1.55
CA TYR A 157 -10.19 7.73 -1.06
C TYR A 157 -9.57 6.90 -2.20
N GLY A 158 -10.40 6.26 -3.02
CA GLY A 158 -9.93 5.53 -4.19
C GLY A 158 -9.15 6.44 -5.17
N ALA A 159 -9.60 7.67 -5.36
CA ALA A 159 -8.93 8.63 -6.24
C ALA A 159 -7.55 9.08 -5.69
N THR A 160 -7.41 9.29 -4.38
CA THR A 160 -6.11 9.59 -3.79
C THR A 160 -5.17 8.38 -3.79
N LYS A 161 -5.70 7.16 -3.65
CA LYS A 161 -4.91 5.95 -3.89
C LYS A 161 -4.48 5.82 -5.36
N ALA A 162 -5.33 6.12 -6.33
CA ALA A 162 -4.94 6.17 -7.74
C ALA A 162 -3.83 7.22 -8.01
N TYR A 163 -3.86 8.36 -7.33
CA TYR A 163 -2.74 9.31 -7.34
C TYR A 163 -1.45 8.67 -6.80
N MET A 164 -1.52 7.99 -5.66
CA MET A 164 -0.38 7.26 -5.08
C MET A 164 0.21 6.23 -6.06
N GLU A 165 -0.62 5.48 -6.79
CA GLU A 165 -0.14 4.54 -7.82
C GLU A 165 0.60 5.27 -8.94
N ALA A 166 0.02 6.37 -9.45
CA ALA A 166 0.56 7.15 -10.55
C ALA A 166 1.89 7.83 -10.18
N ILE A 167 1.99 8.44 -9.00
CA ILE A 167 3.24 9.07 -8.54
C ILE A 167 4.31 8.03 -8.21
N GLY A 168 3.92 6.87 -7.68
CA GLY A 168 4.84 5.74 -7.47
C GLY A 168 5.40 5.23 -8.80
N ARG A 169 4.54 5.10 -9.82
CA ARG A 169 4.96 4.73 -11.18
C ARG A 169 5.93 5.77 -11.75
N PHE A 170 5.60 7.05 -11.64
CA PHE A 170 6.46 8.13 -12.09
C PHE A 170 7.82 8.12 -11.39
N ALA A 171 7.85 7.95 -10.07
CA ALA A 171 9.10 7.88 -9.31
C ALA A 171 9.98 6.71 -9.79
N SER A 172 9.38 5.57 -10.09
CA SER A 172 10.09 4.42 -10.66
C SER A 172 10.59 4.71 -12.08
N ASP A 173 9.72 5.10 -13.00
CA ASP A 173 10.06 5.35 -14.40
C ASP A 173 11.12 6.44 -14.55
N ALA A 174 11.06 7.51 -13.76
CA ALA A 174 11.90 8.69 -13.90
C ALA A 174 13.23 8.61 -13.12
N SER A 175 13.41 7.63 -12.23
CA SER A 175 14.67 7.51 -11.45
C SER A 175 15.23 6.10 -11.32
N GLY A 176 14.46 5.06 -11.66
CA GLY A 176 14.79 3.66 -11.42
C GLY A 176 14.54 3.19 -9.98
N LEU A 177 13.93 4.02 -9.12
CA LEU A 177 13.54 3.64 -7.76
C LEU A 177 12.62 2.41 -7.80
N PRO A 178 12.93 1.31 -7.07
CA PRO A 178 12.04 0.16 -7.01
C PRO A 178 10.79 0.49 -6.19
N VAL A 179 9.62 0.38 -6.81
CA VAL A 179 8.32 0.67 -6.21
C VAL A 179 7.39 -0.52 -6.45
N SER A 180 6.72 -0.95 -5.38
CA SER A 180 5.63 -1.92 -5.47
C SER A 180 4.34 -1.29 -4.97
N VAL A 181 3.25 -1.53 -5.69
CA VAL A 181 1.93 -0.99 -5.40
C VAL A 181 0.99 -2.16 -5.12
N LEU A 182 0.44 -2.20 -3.91
CA LEU A 182 -0.48 -3.24 -3.50
C LEU A 182 -1.89 -2.65 -3.42
N ARG A 183 -2.79 -3.05 -4.33
CA ARG A 183 -4.22 -2.78 -4.20
C ARG A 183 -4.80 -3.70 -3.13
N ILE A 184 -4.67 -3.30 -1.86
CA ILE A 184 -5.11 -4.10 -0.72
C ILE A 184 -6.63 -4.26 -0.74
N GLY A 185 -7.07 -5.50 -0.52
CA GLY A 185 -8.45 -5.90 -0.30
C GLY A 185 -9.04 -5.45 1.04
N THR A 186 -9.80 -6.35 1.67
CA THR A 186 -10.41 -6.19 2.98
C THR A 186 -9.67 -7.06 3.99
N MET A 187 -9.26 -6.45 5.11
CA MET A 187 -8.56 -7.14 6.19
C MET A 187 -9.17 -6.82 7.55
N ARG A 188 -9.03 -7.74 8.51
CA ARG A 188 -9.31 -7.55 9.94
C ARG A 188 -8.27 -8.24 10.78
N ASN A 189 -7.86 -7.61 11.89
CA ASN A 189 -6.99 -8.23 12.87
C ASN A 189 -7.74 -9.07 13.91
N ASN A 190 -9.00 -8.71 14.19
CA ASN A 190 -9.78 -9.28 15.29
C ASN A 190 -11.01 -10.09 14.82
N MET A 191 -11.12 -10.37 13.52
CA MET A 191 -12.25 -11.11 12.95
C MET A 191 -11.78 -11.97 11.78
N THR A 192 -12.34 -13.16 11.68
CA THR A 192 -12.32 -14.00 10.49
C THR A 192 -13.31 -13.48 9.44
N LEU A 193 -13.18 -13.97 8.20
CA LEU A 193 -14.11 -13.62 7.13
C LEU A 193 -15.59 -13.93 7.48
N PRO A 194 -15.96 -15.13 8.00
CA PRO A 194 -17.34 -15.40 8.43
C PRO A 194 -17.82 -14.44 9.52
N GLU A 195 -16.99 -14.15 10.52
CA GLU A 195 -17.36 -13.21 11.59
C GLU A 195 -17.60 -11.79 11.06
N LEU A 196 -16.80 -11.33 10.10
CA LEU A 196 -17.00 -10.01 9.49
C LEU A 196 -18.27 -9.97 8.64
N ILE A 197 -18.57 -11.03 7.89
CA ILE A 197 -19.81 -11.16 7.10
C ILE A 197 -21.04 -10.99 8.00
N ASP A 198 -21.04 -11.66 9.15
CA ASP A 198 -22.16 -11.69 10.10
C ASP A 198 -22.21 -10.45 11.03
N SER A 199 -21.24 -9.54 10.93
CA SER A 199 -21.14 -8.35 11.77
C SER A 199 -21.68 -7.08 11.11
N ASP A 200 -22.04 -6.09 11.95
CA ASP A 200 -22.33 -4.72 11.53
C ASP A 200 -21.06 -3.84 11.33
N GLU A 201 -19.85 -4.42 11.43
CA GLU A 201 -18.61 -3.67 11.23
C GLU A 201 -18.40 -3.28 9.77
N LEU A 202 -17.90 -2.07 9.55
CA LEU A 202 -17.75 -1.48 8.21
C LEU A 202 -19.00 -1.66 7.35
N PRO A 203 -20.14 -1.06 7.73
CA PRO A 203 -21.36 -1.16 6.94
C PRO A 203 -21.19 -0.61 5.51
N GLN A 204 -20.17 0.21 5.27
CA GLN A 204 -19.79 0.71 3.95
C GLN A 204 -19.09 -0.33 3.06
N LEU A 205 -18.51 -1.39 3.63
CA LEU A 205 -17.90 -2.50 2.87
C LEU A 205 -18.98 -3.55 2.57
N GLY A 206 -19.77 -3.31 1.54
CA GLY A 206 -20.82 -4.24 1.13
C GLY A 206 -22.09 -3.50 0.76
N PHE A 207 -22.68 -3.91 -0.35
CA PHE A 207 -23.84 -3.25 -0.92
C PHE A 207 -25.11 -4.01 -0.54
N GLY A 208 -25.44 -4.03 0.75
CA GLY A 208 -26.58 -4.80 1.25
C GLY A 208 -26.40 -6.31 1.03
N GLU A 209 -27.27 -6.92 0.23
CA GLU A 209 -27.26 -8.37 -0.06
C GLU A 209 -25.95 -8.86 -0.73
N PHE A 210 -25.20 -7.98 -1.39
CA PHE A 210 -23.93 -8.31 -2.04
C PHE A 210 -22.72 -8.30 -1.09
N ARG A 211 -22.92 -8.00 0.20
CA ARG A 211 -21.84 -7.90 1.19
C ARG A 211 -21.01 -9.17 1.30
N GLU A 212 -21.67 -10.33 1.42
CA GLU A 212 -20.98 -11.61 1.58
C GLU A 212 -20.06 -11.91 0.38
N GLN A 213 -20.60 -11.77 -0.84
CA GLN A 213 -19.85 -12.00 -2.07
C GLN A 213 -18.65 -11.04 -2.18
N ARG A 214 -18.87 -9.75 -1.92
CA ARG A 214 -17.80 -8.74 -1.91
C ARG A 214 -16.69 -9.10 -0.91
N LEU A 215 -17.06 -9.45 0.32
CA LEU A 215 -16.08 -9.76 1.36
C LEU A 215 -15.28 -11.02 1.00
N LYS A 216 -15.92 -12.05 0.45
CA LYS A 216 -15.22 -13.24 -0.06
C LYS A 216 -14.19 -12.89 -1.13
N ARG A 217 -14.54 -12.03 -2.09
CA ARG A 217 -13.64 -11.59 -3.20
C ARG A 217 -12.47 -10.75 -2.73
N THR A 218 -12.72 -9.86 -1.79
CA THR A 218 -11.71 -8.88 -1.36
C THR A 218 -10.92 -9.34 -0.14
N TRP A 219 -11.25 -10.45 0.50
CA TRP A 219 -10.58 -10.88 1.72
C TRP A 219 -9.08 -11.03 1.55
N LEU A 220 -8.30 -10.53 2.51
CA LEU A 220 -6.86 -10.72 2.61
C LEU A 220 -6.48 -11.10 4.04
N THR A 221 -5.77 -12.20 4.19
CA THR A 221 -5.21 -12.69 5.46
C THR A 221 -3.86 -11.98 5.75
N GLY A 222 -3.45 -11.99 7.01
CA GLY A 222 -2.11 -11.51 7.39
C GLY A 222 -0.99 -12.35 6.76
N ASP A 223 -1.14 -13.68 6.76
CA ASP A 223 -0.15 -14.61 6.21
C ASP A 223 0.09 -14.40 4.71
N ASP A 224 -0.98 -14.27 3.91
CA ASP A 224 -0.82 -14.01 2.47
C ASP A 224 -0.25 -12.62 2.20
N LEU A 225 -0.59 -11.62 3.02
CA LEU A 225 0.03 -10.29 2.90
C LEU A 225 1.53 -10.35 3.21
N ILE A 226 1.95 -11.14 4.19
CA ILE A 226 3.36 -11.37 4.49
C ILE A 226 4.10 -12.00 3.31
N ASP A 227 3.53 -13.04 2.72
CA ASP A 227 4.12 -13.70 1.55
C ASP A 227 4.25 -12.72 0.38
N ILE A 228 3.22 -11.89 0.15
CA ILE A 228 3.27 -10.81 -0.85
C ILE A 228 4.39 -9.81 -0.51
N ILE A 229 4.50 -9.34 0.73
CA ILE A 229 5.53 -8.37 1.13
C ILE A 229 6.94 -8.95 0.91
N PHE A 230 7.18 -10.22 1.25
CA PHE A 230 8.48 -10.85 1.01
C PHE A 230 8.78 -11.03 -0.48
N ASP A 231 7.79 -11.41 -1.29
CA ASP A 231 7.92 -11.45 -2.75
C ASP A 231 8.29 -10.06 -3.31
N GLU A 232 7.65 -8.99 -2.83
CA GLU A 232 8.00 -7.64 -3.23
C GLU A 232 9.42 -7.24 -2.82
N PHE A 233 9.86 -7.54 -1.60
CA PHE A 233 11.24 -7.24 -1.18
C PHE A 233 12.30 -7.99 -2.01
N ALA A 234 11.97 -9.18 -2.53
CA ALA A 234 12.85 -9.98 -3.38
C ALA A 234 12.79 -9.60 -4.87
N ALA A 235 11.77 -8.84 -5.29
CA ALA A 235 11.51 -8.56 -6.70
C ALA A 235 12.60 -7.72 -7.35
N ARG A 236 12.91 -8.03 -8.62
CA ARG A 236 13.94 -7.35 -9.42
C ARG A 236 13.36 -6.28 -10.34
N GLU A 237 12.08 -6.37 -10.66
CA GLU A 237 11.39 -5.43 -11.52
C GLU A 237 11.27 -4.09 -10.79
N PRO A 238 11.64 -2.97 -11.44
CA PRO A 238 11.64 -1.66 -10.79
C PRO A 238 10.23 -1.24 -10.40
N TYR A 239 9.21 -1.62 -11.17
CA TYR A 239 7.82 -1.35 -10.84
C TYR A 239 7.01 -2.64 -10.80
N ARG A 240 6.16 -2.78 -9.77
CA ARG A 240 5.17 -3.87 -9.65
C ARG A 240 3.84 -3.29 -9.17
N LEU A 241 2.73 -3.73 -9.74
CA LEU A 241 1.38 -3.45 -9.27
C LEU A 241 0.57 -4.75 -9.27
N ARG A 242 -0.09 -5.05 -8.15
CA ARG A 242 -1.00 -6.21 -8.06
C ARG A 242 -2.15 -5.96 -7.10
N TYR A 243 -3.22 -6.74 -7.26
CA TYR A 243 -4.22 -6.91 -6.22
C TYR A 243 -3.70 -7.82 -5.11
N ALA A 244 -3.83 -7.37 -3.86
CA ALA A 244 -3.50 -8.17 -2.69
C ALA A 244 -4.79 -8.67 -2.03
N THR A 245 -5.14 -9.92 -2.32
CA THR A 245 -6.24 -10.67 -1.71
C THR A 245 -5.85 -12.13 -1.55
N SER A 246 -6.42 -12.79 -0.55
CA SER A 246 -6.34 -14.23 -0.29
C SER A 246 -7.44 -15.03 -1.00
N SER A 247 -8.36 -14.34 -1.69
CA SER A 247 -9.64 -14.92 -2.07
C SER A 247 -9.49 -16.22 -2.86
N PRO A 248 -10.28 -17.26 -2.54
CA PRO A 248 -10.36 -18.49 -3.32
C PRO A 248 -11.13 -18.31 -4.64
N ASP A 249 -11.96 -17.26 -4.75
CA ASP A 249 -12.80 -16.97 -5.92
C ASP A 249 -12.15 -15.88 -6.78
N GLN A 250 -11.01 -16.23 -7.39
CA GLN A 250 -10.08 -15.32 -8.08
C GLN A 250 -10.54 -14.83 -9.47
N ASP A 251 -11.65 -15.33 -10.01
CA ASP A 251 -11.98 -15.14 -11.43
C ASP A 251 -12.25 -13.67 -11.82
N GLU A 252 -12.58 -12.85 -10.83
CA GLU A 252 -12.98 -11.46 -11.03
C GLU A 252 -11.83 -10.45 -10.91
N TRP A 253 -10.78 -10.79 -10.17
CA TRP A 253 -9.62 -9.92 -9.96
C TRP A 253 -8.39 -10.64 -10.48
N ASP A 254 -7.79 -10.09 -11.52
CA ASP A 254 -6.58 -10.67 -12.10
C ASP A 254 -5.41 -10.46 -11.12
N HIS A 255 -4.90 -11.56 -10.56
CA HIS A 255 -3.77 -11.57 -9.62
C HIS A 255 -2.41 -11.60 -10.30
N THR A 256 -2.34 -11.39 -11.62
CA THR A 256 -1.07 -11.14 -12.29
C THR A 256 -0.34 -9.96 -11.65
N VAL A 257 0.99 -9.98 -11.74
CA VAL A 257 1.80 -8.84 -11.33
C VAL A 257 2.08 -8.02 -12.57
N TYR A 258 1.53 -6.82 -12.62
CA TYR A 258 1.86 -5.87 -13.68
C TYR A 258 3.22 -5.23 -13.39
N THR A 259 4.14 -5.30 -14.36
CA THR A 259 5.51 -4.82 -14.21
C THR A 259 5.88 -3.67 -15.16
N GLY A 260 4.98 -3.29 -16.08
CA GLY A 260 5.26 -2.35 -17.16
C GLY A 260 4.93 -2.91 -18.53
#